data_AF-A0A0S3R8M5-F1
#
_entry.id   AF-A0A0S3R8M5-F1
#
_cell.length_a   1.000
_cell.length_b   1.000
_cell.length_c   1.000
_cell.angle_alpha   90.00
_cell.angle_beta   90.00
_cell.angle_gamma   90.00
#
_symmetry.space_group_name_H-M   'P 1'
#
loop_
_entity.id
_entity.type
_entity.pdbx_description
1 polymer ?
#
loop_
_entity_poly.entity_id
_entity_poly.type
_entity_poly.pdbx_seq_one_letter_code
_entity_poly.pdbx_strand_id
1 'polypeptide(L)'
;MDKSWITKPRNTVEYSIGLQKFLDFAFENGASGDTIRCPCPKCGFVKWQARGIVEEHLILKQFPINYVIWNLHGERQRQDISRNEDESQ
;
A
#
# COMPACT_ATOMS: atom_id res chain seq x y z
N MET A 1 5.02 -7.32 3.05
CA MET A 1 5.70 -6.18 3.71
C MET A 1 5.09 -5.98 5.10
N ASP A 2 5.86 -5.58 6.12
CA ASP A 2 5.28 -5.16 7.40
C ASP A 2 4.43 -3.89 7.19
N LYS A 3 3.23 -3.87 7.75
CA LYS A 3 2.24 -2.79 7.64
C LYS A 3 1.86 -2.19 8.99
N SER A 4 2.48 -2.65 10.07
CA SER A 4 2.25 -2.12 11.43
C SER A 4 2.57 -0.62 11.54
N TRP A 5 3.39 -0.09 10.64
CA TRP A 5 3.73 1.33 10.55
C TRP A 5 2.55 2.22 10.14
N ILE A 6 1.52 1.69 9.48
CA ILE A 6 0.36 2.47 8.99
C ILE A 6 -0.39 3.14 10.16
N THR A 7 -0.38 2.52 11.33
CA THR A 7 -1.05 3.03 12.54
C THR A 7 -0.14 3.86 13.43
N LYS A 8 1.14 4.04 13.07
CA LYS A 8 2.09 4.86 13.84
C LYS A 8 1.83 6.35 13.59
N PRO A 9 2.14 7.23 14.56
CA PRO A 9 2.02 8.67 14.34
C PRO A 9 2.92 9.15 13.19
N ARG A 10 2.46 10.14 12.43
CA ARG A 10 3.13 10.60 11.20
C ARG A 10 4.49 11.27 11.42
N ASN A 11 4.72 11.77 12.64
CA ASN A 11 5.98 12.37 13.04
C ASN A 11 7.00 11.35 13.56
N THR A 12 6.73 10.05 13.47
CA THR A 12 7.71 9.02 13.87
C THR A 12 8.50 8.50 12.68
N VAL A 13 9.71 8.02 12.99
CA VAL A 13 10.64 7.43 12.02
C VAL A 13 10.04 6.17 11.39
N GLU A 14 9.30 5.38 12.17
CA GLU A 14 8.64 4.16 11.68
C GLU A 14 7.63 4.47 10.58
N TYR A 15 6.83 5.53 10.73
CA TYR A 15 5.89 5.95 9.70
C TYR A 15 6.63 6.40 8.44
N SER A 16 7.66 7.22 8.59
CA SER A 16 8.46 7.72 7.46
C SER A 16 9.12 6.59 6.67
N ILE A 17 9.74 5.62 7.36
CA ILE A 17 10.37 4.46 6.73
C ILE A 17 9.33 3.60 6.02
N GLY A 18 8.21 3.33 6.69
CA GLY A 18 7.12 2.55 6.12
C GLY A 18 6.52 3.20 4.86
N LEU A 19 6.30 4.51 4.89
CA LEU A 19 5.82 5.28 3.76
C LEU A 19 6.78 5.21 2.56
N GLN A 20 8.09 5.39 2.78
CA GLN A 20 9.07 5.28 1.69
C GLN A 20 9.08 3.88 1.07
N LYS A 21 9.05 2.83 1.91
CA LYS A 21 8.94 1.44 1.43
C LYS A 21 7.66 1.20 0.62
N PHE A 22 6.53 1.76 1.06
CA PHE A 22 5.28 1.70 0.29
C PHE A 22 5.43 2.39 -1.07
N LEU A 23 6.01 3.59 -1.11
CA LEU A 23 6.20 4.33 -2.36
C LEU A 23 7.11 3.54 -3.31
N ASP A 24 8.23 3.02 -2.84
CA ASP A 24 9.13 2.17 -3.64
C ASP A 24 8.38 0.99 -4.25
N PHE A 25 7.67 0.24 -3.40
CA PHE A 25 6.88 -0.90 -3.84
C PHE A 25 5.80 -0.51 -4.87
N ALA A 26 5.04 0.54 -4.60
CA ALA A 26 3.92 0.95 -5.44
C ALA A 26 4.37 1.47 -6.81
N PHE A 27 5.50 2.18 -6.86
CA PHE A 27 6.06 2.68 -8.11
C PHE A 27 6.72 1.57 -8.93
N GLU A 28 7.35 0.60 -8.28
CA GLU A 28 7.93 -0.56 -8.98
C GLU A 28 6.85 -1.49 -9.56
N ASN A 29 5.72 -1.66 -8.86
CA ASN A 29 4.76 -2.73 -9.16
C ASN A 29 3.41 -2.27 -9.70
N GLY A 30 3.09 -0.97 -9.60
CA GLY A 30 1.76 -0.45 -9.94
C GLY A 30 1.76 0.92 -10.61
N ALA A 31 2.93 1.39 -11.09
CA ALA A 31 3.02 2.66 -11.78
C ALA A 31 2.50 2.60 -13.23
N SER A 32 1.99 3.73 -13.67
CA SER A 32 1.76 4.06 -15.07
C SER A 32 2.61 5.29 -15.38
N GLY A 33 3.73 5.08 -16.09
CA GLY A 33 4.79 6.08 -16.20
C GLY A 33 5.31 6.49 -14.83
N ASP A 34 5.33 7.79 -14.55
CA ASP A 34 5.84 8.36 -13.29
C ASP A 34 4.74 8.59 -12.25
N THR A 35 3.62 7.86 -12.35
CA THR A 35 2.46 8.05 -11.47
C THR A 35 1.90 6.74 -10.93
N ILE A 36 1.29 6.79 -9.74
CA ILE A 36 0.50 5.71 -9.15
C ILE A 36 -0.87 6.23 -8.73
N ARG A 37 -1.85 5.34 -8.54
CA ARG A 37 -3.12 5.71 -7.89
C ARG A 37 -2.87 6.19 -6.46
N CYS A 38 -3.26 7.42 -6.11
CA CYS A 38 -3.07 7.91 -4.73
C CYS A 38 -4.02 7.16 -3.78
N PRO A 39 -3.50 6.50 -2.73
CA PRO A 39 -4.32 5.84 -1.71
C PRO A 39 -4.92 6.83 -0.70
N CYS A 40 -4.69 8.12 -0.90
CA CYS A 40 -5.21 9.17 -0.04
C CYS A 40 -6.73 9.37 -0.25
N PRO A 41 -7.54 9.52 0.82
CA PRO A 41 -9.00 9.70 0.70
C PRO A 41 -9.40 10.90 -0.16
N LYS A 42 -8.59 11.99 -0.15
CA LYS A 42 -8.79 13.19 -0.98
C LYS A 42 -8.80 12.90 -2.48
N CYS A 43 -8.06 11.86 -2.91
CA CYS A 43 -8.00 11.46 -4.31
C CYS A 43 -9.00 10.35 -4.68
N GLY A 44 -9.79 9.87 -3.72
CA GLY A 44 -10.81 8.86 -3.95
C GLY A 44 -10.26 7.54 -4.49
N PHE A 45 -8.99 7.22 -4.25
CA PHE A 45 -8.32 5.98 -4.72
C PHE A 45 -8.26 5.79 -6.25
N VAL A 46 -8.62 6.82 -7.02
CA VAL A 46 -8.70 6.74 -8.49
C VAL A 46 -7.74 7.70 -9.21
N LYS A 47 -7.32 8.79 -8.57
CA LYS A 47 -6.42 9.76 -9.21
C LYS A 47 -4.99 9.23 -9.27
N TRP A 48 -4.40 9.30 -10.45
CA TRP A 48 -2.98 9.07 -10.66
C TRP A 48 -2.18 10.31 -10.24
N GLN A 49 -1.13 10.11 -9.46
CA GLN A 49 -0.31 11.18 -8.91
C GLN A 49 1.16 10.79 -8.91
N ALA A 50 2.03 11.79 -9.09
CA ALA A 50 3.48 11.62 -9.01
C ALA A 50 3.94 11.35 -7.57
N ARG A 51 5.13 10.75 -7.42
CA ARG A 51 5.65 10.25 -6.15
C ARG A 51 5.61 11.29 -5.03
N GLY A 52 6.16 12.49 -5.27
CA GLY A 52 6.20 13.56 -4.27
C GLY A 52 4.81 14.04 -3.83
N ILE A 53 3.83 14.04 -4.75
CA ILE A 53 2.44 14.42 -4.44
C ILE A 53 1.75 13.35 -3.60
N VAL A 54 2.00 12.07 -3.89
CA VAL A 54 1.48 10.97 -3.08
C VAL A 54 2.10 11.00 -1.68
N GLU A 55 3.40 11.21 -1.58
CA GLU A 55 4.11 11.34 -0.31
C GLU A 55 3.55 12.49 0.54
N GLU A 56 3.46 13.71 -0.03
CA GLU A 56 2.89 14.88 0.64
C GLU A 56 1.46 14.60 1.12
N HIS A 57 0.62 14.04 0.25
CA HIS A 57 -0.76 13.71 0.62
C HIS A 57 -0.84 12.71 1.78
N LEU A 58 0.07 11.75 1.88
CA LEU A 58 0.07 10.73 2.94
C LEU A 58 0.70 11.25 4.24
N ILE A 59 1.66 12.17 4.14
CA ILE A 59 2.15 12.94 5.29
C ILE A 59 1.05 13.86 5.83
N LEU A 60 0.21 14.46 4.99
CA LEU A 60 -0.87 15.37 5.43
C LEU A 60 -2.14 14.63 5.85
N LYS A 61 -2.45 13.50 5.22
CA LYS A 61 -3.60 12.64 5.52
C LYS A 61 -3.18 11.18 5.43
N GLN A 62 -3.06 10.56 6.61
CA GLN A 62 -2.69 9.15 6.72
C GLN A 62 -3.58 8.23 5.89
N PHE A 63 -3.04 7.05 5.60
CA PHE A 63 -3.82 5.93 5.09
C PHE A 63 -5.05 5.68 5.95
N PRO A 64 -6.17 5.28 5.34
CA PRO A 64 -7.22 4.58 6.07
C PRO A 64 -6.61 3.40 6.83
N ILE A 65 -7.01 3.19 8.09
CA ILE A 65 -6.47 2.12 8.96
C ILE A 65 -6.62 0.73 8.33
N ASN A 66 -7.66 0.53 7.52
CA ASN A 66 -7.94 -0.70 6.79
C ASN A 66 -7.25 -0.80 5.42
N TYR A 67 -6.42 0.18 5.03
CA TYR A 67 -5.67 0.15 3.77
C TYR A 67 -4.41 -0.74 3.88
N VAL A 68 -4.64 -2.00 4.25
CA VAL A 68 -3.59 -3.01 4.48
C VAL A 68 -3.45 -3.99 3.30
N ILE A 69 -4.23 -3.82 2.23
CA ILE A 69 -4.12 -4.62 1.01
C ILE A 69 -3.78 -3.66 -0.13
N TRP A 70 -2.64 -3.86 -0.78
CA TRP A 70 -2.14 -3.00 -1.85
C TRP A 70 -2.32 -3.64 -3.22
N ASN A 71 -3.47 -4.29 -3.46
CA ASN A 71 -3.78 -5.00 -4.72
C ASN A 71 -3.68 -4.06 -5.94
N LEU A 72 -4.10 -2.80 -5.78
CA LEU A 72 -4.00 -1.76 -6.80
C LEU A 72 -2.55 -1.38 -7.15
N HIS A 73 -1.60 -1.81 -6.33
CA HIS A 73 -0.17 -1.55 -6.40
C HIS A 73 0.65 -2.85 -6.58
N GLY A 74 0.01 -3.95 -6.98
CA GLY A 74 0.71 -5.20 -7.31
C GLY A 74 0.87 -6.17 -6.14
N GLU A 75 0.31 -5.89 -4.96
CA GLU A 75 0.32 -6.88 -3.87
C GLU A 75 -0.60 -8.06 -4.21
N ARG A 76 0.01 -9.23 -4.37
CA ARG A 76 -0.70 -10.51 -4.54
C ARG A 76 -0.95 -11.11 -3.15
N GLN A 77 -2.20 -11.40 -2.82
CA GLN A 77 -2.50 -12.20 -1.64
C GLN A 77 -1.96 -13.62 -1.86
N ARG A 78 -1.20 -14.15 -0.90
CA ARG A 78 -0.94 -15.59 -0.91
C ARG A 78 -2.27 -16.27 -0.69
N GLN A 79 -2.76 -16.99 -1.69
CA GLN A 79 -3.81 -17.97 -1.45
C GLN A 79 -3.16 -19.07 -0.63
N ASP A 80 -3.45 -19.11 0.67
CA ASP A 80 -3.20 -20.31 1.47
C ASP A 80 -4.18 -21.37 0.95
N ILE A 81 -3.75 -22.10 -0.09
CA ILE A 81 -4.41 -23.36 -0.44
C ILE A 81 -3.93 -24.35 0.61
N SER A 82 -4.59 -24.37 1.76
CA SER A 82 -4.57 -25.57 2.60
C SER A 82 -5.21 -26.68 1.76
N ARG A 83 -4.38 -27.47 1.09
CA ARG A 83 -4.76 -28.77 0.53
C ARG A 83 -5.19 -29.65 1.70
N ASN A 84 -6.46 -29.54 2.08
CA ASN A 84 -7.16 -30.64 2.70
C ASN A 84 -7.73 -31.48 1.56
N GLU A 85 -6.94 -32.43 1.10
CA GLU A 85 -7.46 -33.63 0.45
C GLU A 85 -6.93 -34.80 1.26
N ASP A 86 -7.64 -35.08 2.36
CA ASP A 86 -7.65 -36.41 2.96
C ASP A 86 -8.82 -37.20 2.36
N GLU A 87 -8.51 -38.45 2.05
CA GLU A 87 -9.36 -39.59 1.73
C GLU A 87 -10.25 -39.67 0.46
N SER A 88 -10.12 -40.85 -0.16
CA SER A 88 -11.09 -41.65 -0.94
C SER A 88 -11.19 -41.41 -2.46
N GLN A 89 -10.40 -42.16 -3.24
CA GLN A 89 -10.72 -43.52 -3.73
C GLN A 89 -9.51 -44.19 -4.40
#